data_AF-A0A6A4KBW3-F1
#
_entry.id   AF-A0A6A4KBW3-F1
#
_cell.length_a   1.000
_cell.length_b   1.000
_cell.length_c   1.000
_cell.angle_alpha   90.00
_cell.angle_beta   90.00
_cell.angle_gamma   90.00
#
_symmetry.space_group_name_H-M   'P 1'
#
loop_
_entity.id
_entity.type
_entity.pdbx_description
1 polymer ?
#
loop_
_entity_poly.entity_id
_entity_poly.type
_entity_poly.pdbx_seq_one_letter_code
_entity_poly.pdbx_strand_id
1 'polypeptide(L)'
;MDMTRRADVRQTRKTRSDAKRLSSMGSDGPYQQTEGESSTDESDSETAAYESNRDLLLQTAEQVFSDTAEEYSQLAVVTERFDSWKKAYPSSYRDAYMSLSVPAIFSPYTRNAVSATELVVRYVPASSESLIELVAVLHDRLADAIADLVVPTWSPLVLKAVPNAARVAAYRFGRSVRLMRNICIWNKIIALPVLERLVLDDLLSGKVVPHLRSIQSNFHDAVTRTERVIASLCGVWAGPSAAGQRSTKLQPLVDYLLTVERTLQKKLVSGVSEGGTSGLAHRLKKILVELNEYDHARAISRTFNLKEAL
;
A
#
# COMPACT_ATOMS: atom_id res chain seq x y z
N MET A 1 -77.28 -6.38 24.05
CA MET A 1 -76.93 -7.80 24.28
C MET A 1 -75.76 -8.28 23.40
N ASP A 2 -74.87 -7.40 22.93
CA ASP A 2 -73.81 -7.77 21.96
C ASP A 2 -72.37 -7.46 22.45
N MET A 3 -72.23 -6.86 23.63
CA MET A 3 -70.92 -6.51 24.21
C MET A 3 -70.38 -7.63 25.13
N THR A 4 -71.26 -8.26 25.91
CA THR A 4 -70.95 -9.42 26.77
C THR A 4 -70.53 -10.64 25.96
N ARG A 5 -71.21 -10.88 24.83
CA ARG A 5 -70.90 -11.98 23.90
C ARG A 5 -69.52 -11.83 23.24
N ARG A 6 -69.10 -10.59 22.94
CA ARG A 6 -67.77 -10.28 22.41
C ARG A 6 -66.67 -10.39 23.47
N ALA A 7 -66.99 -10.11 24.73
CA ALA A 7 -66.07 -10.29 25.87
C ALA A 7 -65.82 -11.78 26.14
N ASP A 8 -66.88 -12.60 26.15
CA ASP A 8 -66.76 -14.05 26.36
C ASP A 8 -65.92 -14.72 25.26
N VAL A 9 -66.12 -14.36 23.99
CA VAL A 9 -65.32 -14.87 22.85
C VAL A 9 -63.84 -14.48 22.96
N ARG A 10 -63.53 -13.28 23.50
CA ARG A 10 -62.14 -12.86 23.77
C ARG A 10 -61.54 -13.67 24.92
N GLN A 11 -62.31 -13.94 25.96
CA GLN A 11 -61.90 -14.78 27.09
C GLN A 11 -61.62 -16.22 26.64
N THR A 12 -62.48 -16.80 25.80
CA THR A 12 -62.30 -18.18 25.28
C THR A 12 -61.10 -18.30 24.34
N ARG A 13 -60.81 -17.24 23.55
CA ARG A 13 -59.59 -17.21 22.72
C ARG A 13 -58.32 -17.12 23.56
N LYS A 14 -58.35 -16.32 24.63
CA LYS A 14 -57.21 -16.18 25.54
C LYS A 14 -56.95 -17.49 26.31
N THR A 15 -57.99 -18.10 26.90
CA THR A 15 -57.84 -19.39 27.61
C THR A 15 -57.40 -20.52 26.69
N ARG A 16 -57.84 -20.55 25.42
CA ARG A 16 -57.38 -21.53 24.43
C ARG A 16 -55.92 -21.31 24.00
N SER A 17 -55.48 -20.06 23.88
CA SER A 17 -54.06 -19.73 23.61
C SER A 17 -53.17 -20.06 24.79
N ASP A 18 -53.62 -19.75 26.02
CA ASP A 18 -52.87 -20.02 27.25
C ASP A 18 -52.83 -21.53 27.55
N ALA A 19 -53.91 -22.28 27.31
CA ALA A 19 -53.92 -23.74 27.39
C ALA A 19 -52.98 -24.38 26.36
N LYS A 20 -52.86 -23.81 25.15
CA LYS A 20 -51.91 -24.28 24.12
C LYS A 20 -50.45 -23.98 24.49
N ARG A 21 -50.19 -22.87 25.19
CA ARG A 21 -48.88 -22.51 25.76
C ARG A 21 -48.51 -23.37 26.96
N LEU A 22 -49.48 -23.67 27.83
CA LEU A 22 -49.30 -24.56 28.99
C LEU A 22 -49.11 -26.03 28.56
N SER A 23 -49.81 -26.48 27.51
CA SER A 23 -49.59 -27.82 26.94
C SER A 23 -48.24 -27.99 26.25
N SER A 24 -47.63 -26.88 25.78
CA SER A 24 -46.27 -26.90 25.22
C SER A 24 -45.16 -26.76 26.27
N MET A 25 -45.49 -26.49 27.54
CA MET A 25 -44.53 -26.31 28.64
C MET A 25 -44.57 -27.44 29.69
N GLY A 26 -45.40 -28.47 29.50
CA GLY A 26 -45.57 -29.59 30.43
C GLY A 26 -45.19 -30.93 29.81
N SER A 27 -43.94 -31.06 29.39
CA SER A 27 -43.31 -32.33 29.05
C SER A 27 -41.81 -32.17 29.23
N ASP A 28 -41.34 -32.30 30.47
CA ASP A 28 -39.96 -32.69 30.75
C ASP A 28 -39.76 -34.13 30.22
N GLY A 29 -39.47 -34.22 28.92
CA GLY A 29 -38.66 -35.28 28.35
C GLY A 29 -37.23 -34.74 28.22
N PRO A 30 -36.18 -35.57 28.35
CA PRO A 30 -34.81 -35.09 28.23
C PRO A 30 -34.65 -34.35 26.89
N TYR A 31 -34.30 -33.08 26.99
CA TYR A 31 -34.32 -32.09 25.93
C TYR A 31 -33.69 -32.62 24.64
N GLN A 32 -34.55 -32.71 23.64
CA GLN A 32 -34.26 -32.70 22.23
C GLN A 32 -33.41 -31.46 21.93
N GLN A 33 -32.17 -31.67 21.46
CA GLN A 33 -31.37 -30.63 20.84
C GLN A 33 -32.21 -29.94 19.76
N THR A 34 -32.34 -28.62 19.85
CA THR A 34 -32.73 -27.79 18.73
C THR A 34 -31.69 -28.02 17.62
N GLU A 35 -32.09 -28.70 16.54
CA GLU A 35 -31.29 -28.88 15.32
C GLU A 35 -30.85 -27.50 14.81
N GLY A 36 -29.56 -27.18 14.96
CA GLY A 36 -28.96 -25.99 14.37
C GLY A 36 -27.99 -25.19 15.25
N GLU A 37 -27.86 -25.49 16.55
CA GLU A 37 -26.97 -24.73 17.45
C GLU A 37 -25.87 -25.61 18.08
N SER A 38 -25.12 -26.33 17.24
CA SER A 38 -23.79 -26.89 17.54
C SER A 38 -23.24 -27.57 16.28
N SER A 39 -22.92 -26.80 15.25
CA SER A 39 -22.12 -27.29 14.12
C SER A 39 -20.67 -26.89 14.33
N THR A 40 -19.98 -27.61 15.22
CA THR A 40 -18.53 -27.79 15.18
C THR A 40 -18.18 -29.01 14.32
N ASP A 41 -18.96 -29.24 13.26
CA ASP A 41 -18.70 -30.25 12.23
C ASP A 41 -18.13 -29.52 11.01
N GLU A 42 -16.85 -29.12 11.12
CA GLU A 42 -16.05 -28.90 9.91
C GLU A 42 -16.02 -30.27 9.22
N SER A 43 -16.65 -30.38 8.06
CA SER A 43 -16.72 -31.66 7.34
C SER A 43 -15.31 -32.24 7.20
N ASP A 44 -15.14 -33.57 7.27
CA ASP A 44 -13.85 -34.23 6.99
C ASP A 44 -13.22 -33.74 5.67
N SER A 45 -14.05 -33.30 4.72
CA SER A 45 -13.61 -32.66 3.48
C SER A 45 -13.00 -31.27 3.64
N GLU A 46 -13.51 -30.44 4.56
CA GLU A 46 -13.00 -29.10 4.86
C GLU A 46 -11.68 -29.21 5.64
N THR A 47 -11.63 -30.11 6.62
CA THR A 47 -10.41 -30.43 7.36
C THR A 47 -9.33 -30.98 6.43
N ALA A 48 -9.64 -31.95 5.58
CA ALA A 48 -8.68 -32.49 4.60
C ALA A 48 -8.23 -31.45 3.57
N ALA A 49 -9.12 -30.54 3.14
CA ALA A 49 -8.75 -29.45 2.25
C ALA A 49 -7.80 -28.46 2.94
N TYR A 50 -8.05 -28.12 4.20
CA TYR A 50 -7.15 -27.28 5.00
C TYR A 50 -5.77 -27.94 5.16
N GLU A 51 -5.72 -29.22 5.51
CA GLU A 51 -4.46 -29.96 5.67
C GLU A 51 -3.67 -30.05 4.36
N SER A 52 -4.35 -30.38 3.25
CA SER A 52 -3.73 -30.38 1.92
C SER A 52 -3.17 -29.00 1.54
N ASN A 53 -3.90 -27.92 1.85
CA ASN A 53 -3.45 -26.56 1.60
C ASN A 53 -2.26 -26.15 2.50
N ARG A 54 -2.28 -26.56 3.78
CA ARG A 54 -1.15 -26.37 4.71
C ARG A 54 0.09 -27.10 4.22
N ASP A 55 -0.05 -28.34 3.77
CA ASP A 55 1.07 -29.14 3.31
C ASP A 55 1.63 -28.58 1.99
N LEU A 56 0.77 -28.08 1.09
CA LEU A 56 1.19 -27.33 -0.11
C LEU A 56 1.93 -26.04 0.24
N LEU A 57 1.47 -25.30 1.25
CA LEU A 57 2.12 -24.10 1.76
C LEU A 57 3.53 -24.40 2.28
N LEU A 58 3.66 -25.44 3.12
CA LEU A 58 4.95 -25.86 3.68
C LEU A 58 5.90 -26.35 2.58
N GLN A 59 5.41 -27.17 1.65
CA GLN A 59 6.21 -27.63 0.51
C GLN A 59 6.66 -26.48 -0.38
N THR A 60 5.78 -25.51 -0.64
CA THR A 60 6.14 -24.32 -1.43
C THR A 60 7.20 -23.51 -0.69
N ALA A 61 7.06 -23.30 0.61
CA ALA A 61 8.03 -22.58 1.44
C ALA A 61 9.41 -23.27 1.46
N GLU A 62 9.45 -24.60 1.55
CA GLU A 62 10.69 -25.39 1.45
C GLU A 62 11.37 -25.26 0.09
N GLN A 63 10.60 -25.12 -0.99
CA GLN A 63 11.14 -24.92 -2.33
C GLN A 63 11.70 -23.51 -2.54
N VAL A 64 11.20 -22.49 -1.82
CA VAL A 64 11.74 -21.13 -1.89
C VAL A 64 13.19 -21.14 -1.39
N PHE A 65 14.14 -20.89 -2.30
CA PHE A 65 15.59 -20.91 -2.04
C PHE A 65 16.23 -22.30 -1.85
N SER A 66 15.52 -23.38 -2.17
CA SER A 66 16.05 -24.76 -2.14
C SER A 66 17.24 -25.00 -3.06
N ASP A 67 17.37 -24.21 -4.12
CA ASP A 67 18.49 -24.21 -5.07
C ASP A 67 19.68 -23.33 -4.62
N THR A 68 19.55 -22.66 -3.48
CA THR A 68 20.62 -21.83 -2.91
C THR A 68 21.29 -22.53 -1.73
N ALA A 69 22.59 -22.29 -1.54
CA ALA A 69 23.25 -22.74 -0.31
C ALA A 69 22.56 -22.09 0.90
N GLU A 70 22.49 -22.81 2.01
CA GLU A 70 21.72 -22.42 3.21
C GLU A 70 22.10 -21.03 3.76
N GLU A 71 23.35 -20.63 3.57
CA GLU A 71 23.85 -19.29 3.92
C GLU A 71 23.29 -18.15 3.04
N TYR A 72 22.76 -18.45 1.85
CA TYR A 72 22.16 -17.47 0.93
C TYR A 72 20.63 -17.54 0.90
N SER A 73 20.01 -18.56 1.52
CA SER A 73 18.56 -18.59 1.71
C SER A 73 18.11 -17.57 2.78
N GLN A 74 19.01 -17.20 3.69
CA GLN A 74 18.74 -16.26 4.78
C GLN A 74 19.09 -14.81 4.39
N LEU A 75 18.06 -13.95 4.32
CA LEU A 75 18.22 -12.53 3.99
C LEU A 75 19.21 -11.82 4.94
N ALA A 76 19.24 -12.19 6.22
CA ALA A 76 20.15 -11.61 7.22
C ALA A 76 21.62 -11.86 6.86
N VAL A 77 21.98 -13.10 6.51
CA VAL A 77 23.34 -13.49 6.14
C VAL A 77 23.78 -12.80 4.86
N VAL A 78 22.91 -12.74 3.85
CA VAL A 78 23.19 -12.02 2.60
C VAL A 78 23.42 -10.53 2.86
N THR A 79 22.61 -9.92 3.74
CA THR A 79 22.76 -8.51 4.15
C THR A 79 24.09 -8.27 4.86
N GLU A 80 24.45 -9.13 5.81
CA GLU A 80 25.71 -9.05 6.53
C GLU A 80 26.93 -9.16 5.60
N ARG A 81 26.88 -10.06 4.62
CA ARG A 81 27.97 -10.22 3.64
C ARG A 81 28.15 -8.99 2.76
N PHE A 82 27.06 -8.39 2.26
CA PHE A 82 27.15 -7.16 1.49
C PHE A 82 27.62 -5.96 2.31
N ASP A 83 27.17 -5.85 3.57
CA ASP A 83 27.62 -4.79 4.46
C ASP A 83 29.11 -4.94 4.81
N SER A 84 29.55 -6.17 5.10
CA SER A 84 30.95 -6.50 5.32
C SER A 84 31.81 -6.19 4.09
N TRP A 85 31.36 -6.56 2.89
CA TRP A 85 32.06 -6.22 1.65
C TRP A 85 32.16 -4.70 1.45
N LYS A 86 31.07 -3.97 1.67
CA LYS A 86 31.05 -2.50 1.54
C LYS A 86 32.01 -1.81 2.51
N LYS A 87 32.13 -2.32 3.74
CA LYS A 87 33.01 -1.79 4.78
C LYS A 87 34.47 -2.14 4.53
N ALA A 88 34.76 -3.40 4.22
CA ALA A 88 36.13 -3.89 4.06
C ALA A 88 36.75 -3.53 2.70
N TYR A 89 35.96 -3.53 1.62
CA TYR A 89 36.45 -3.30 0.25
C TYR A 89 35.57 -2.29 -0.52
N PRO A 90 35.54 -1.01 -0.10
CA PRO A 90 34.66 0.01 -0.69
C PRO A 90 34.97 0.31 -2.17
N SER A 91 36.23 0.16 -2.62
CA SER A 91 36.61 0.31 -4.02
C SER A 91 35.97 -0.78 -4.87
N SER A 92 36.24 -2.05 -4.55
CA SER A 92 35.65 -3.21 -5.23
C SER A 92 34.13 -3.18 -5.22
N TYR A 93 33.50 -2.82 -4.10
CA TYR A 93 32.04 -2.69 -4.00
C TYR A 93 31.47 -1.65 -4.97
N ARG A 94 32.16 -0.50 -5.11
CA ARG A 94 31.77 0.56 -6.04
C ARG A 94 32.02 0.15 -7.49
N ASP A 95 33.18 -0.45 -7.77
CA ASP A 95 33.61 -0.82 -9.12
C ASP A 95 32.75 -1.97 -9.68
N ALA A 96 32.20 -2.82 -8.82
CA ALA A 96 31.18 -3.81 -9.14
C ALA A 96 29.75 -3.24 -9.23
N TYR A 97 29.59 -1.92 -9.16
CA TYR A 97 28.31 -1.22 -9.21
C TYR A 97 27.28 -1.72 -8.18
N MET A 98 27.73 -2.21 -7.02
CA MET A 98 26.85 -2.88 -6.06
C MET A 98 25.75 -1.98 -5.50
N SER A 99 25.93 -0.65 -5.49
CA SER A 99 24.84 0.28 -5.13
C SER A 99 23.63 0.20 -6.07
N LEU A 100 23.81 -0.29 -7.30
CA LEU A 100 22.77 -0.52 -8.30
C LEU A 100 22.26 -1.97 -8.26
N SER A 101 23.16 -2.93 -8.02
CA SER A 101 22.84 -4.36 -8.05
C SER A 101 22.16 -4.86 -6.76
N VAL A 102 22.55 -4.36 -5.59
CA VAL A 102 22.01 -4.81 -4.30
C VAL A 102 20.47 -4.73 -4.21
N PRO A 103 19.80 -3.65 -4.66
CA PRO A 103 18.34 -3.63 -4.71
C PRO A 103 17.73 -4.75 -5.57
N ALA A 104 18.37 -5.14 -6.68
CA ALA A 104 17.90 -6.23 -7.53
C ALA A 104 18.09 -7.59 -6.85
N ILE A 105 19.18 -7.76 -6.10
CA ILE A 105 19.47 -8.98 -5.32
C ILE A 105 18.46 -9.17 -4.19
N PHE A 106 18.06 -8.09 -3.50
CA PHE A 106 17.09 -8.18 -2.40
C PHE A 106 15.62 -8.19 -2.83
N SER A 107 15.31 -7.75 -4.06
CA SER A 107 13.91 -7.69 -4.53
C SER A 107 13.17 -9.04 -4.52
N PRO A 108 13.79 -10.19 -4.86
CA PRO A 108 13.14 -11.50 -4.77
C PRO A 108 12.68 -11.85 -3.36
N TYR A 109 13.50 -11.59 -2.32
CA TYR A 109 13.14 -11.90 -0.93
C TYR A 109 11.85 -11.20 -0.50
N THR A 110 11.70 -9.92 -0.82
CA THR A 110 10.47 -9.20 -0.49
C THR A 110 9.28 -9.75 -1.26
N ARG A 111 9.43 -10.07 -2.56
CA ARG A 111 8.34 -10.65 -3.36
C ARG A 111 7.91 -12.01 -2.83
N ASN A 112 8.87 -12.87 -2.49
CA ASN A 112 8.59 -14.18 -1.93
C ASN A 112 7.89 -14.06 -0.57
N ALA A 113 8.32 -13.12 0.30
CA ALA A 113 7.64 -12.86 1.57
C ALA A 113 6.19 -12.40 1.38
N VAL A 114 5.93 -11.50 0.41
CA VAL A 114 4.58 -11.05 0.06
C VAL A 114 3.75 -12.21 -0.48
N SER A 115 4.28 -13.00 -1.41
CA SER A 115 3.57 -14.15 -1.97
C SER A 115 3.24 -15.21 -0.93
N ALA A 116 4.18 -15.53 -0.04
CA ALA A 116 3.95 -16.45 1.08
C ALA A 116 2.85 -15.93 2.01
N THR A 117 2.90 -14.64 2.35
CA THR A 117 1.89 -14.01 3.23
C THR A 117 0.52 -13.94 2.54
N GLU A 118 0.46 -13.68 1.23
CA GLU A 118 -0.80 -13.71 0.45
C GLU A 118 -1.43 -15.10 0.46
N LEU A 119 -0.61 -16.17 0.41
CA LEU A 119 -1.11 -17.53 0.56
C LEU A 119 -1.63 -17.77 1.98
N VAL A 120 -0.88 -17.38 3.02
CA VAL A 120 -1.34 -17.51 4.42
C VAL A 120 -2.68 -16.81 4.63
N VAL A 121 -2.83 -15.57 4.17
CA VAL A 121 -4.09 -14.79 4.28
C VAL A 121 -5.25 -15.46 3.53
N ARG A 122 -4.99 -16.21 2.46
CA ARG A 122 -6.03 -16.92 1.70
C ARG A 122 -6.59 -18.13 2.43
N TYR A 123 -5.76 -18.81 3.23
CA TYR A 123 -6.12 -20.08 3.84
C TYR A 123 -6.35 -20.00 5.35
N VAL A 124 -5.83 -18.96 6.02
CA VAL A 124 -6.01 -18.76 7.46
C VAL A 124 -7.16 -17.76 7.70
N PRO A 125 -8.13 -18.09 8.56
CA PRO A 125 -9.22 -17.17 8.90
C PRO A 125 -8.69 -15.84 9.45
N ALA A 126 -9.33 -14.73 9.07
CA ALA A 126 -8.97 -13.39 9.54
C ALA A 126 -9.12 -13.20 11.06
N SER A 127 -9.87 -14.07 11.73
CA SER A 127 -10.01 -14.12 13.20
C SER A 127 -8.86 -14.83 13.91
N SER A 128 -7.93 -15.45 13.17
CA SER A 128 -6.78 -16.13 13.76
C SER A 128 -5.86 -15.14 14.46
N GLU A 129 -5.58 -15.38 15.75
CA GLU A 129 -4.67 -14.57 16.55
C GLU A 129 -3.28 -14.48 15.92
N SER A 130 -2.76 -15.60 15.40
CA SER A 130 -1.45 -15.65 14.75
C SER A 130 -1.39 -14.83 13.45
N LEU A 131 -2.48 -14.79 12.67
CA LEU A 131 -2.55 -13.96 11.48
C LEU A 131 -2.63 -12.47 11.84
N ILE A 132 -3.40 -12.14 12.87
CA ILE A 132 -3.51 -10.77 13.40
C ILE A 132 -2.13 -10.29 13.89
N GLU A 133 -1.42 -11.12 14.66
CA GLU A 133 -0.08 -10.82 15.14
C GLU A 133 0.91 -10.64 13.97
N LEU A 134 0.89 -11.53 12.98
CA LEU A 134 1.74 -11.41 11.79
C LEU A 134 1.52 -10.08 11.06
N VAL A 135 0.26 -9.71 10.82
CA VAL A 135 -0.09 -8.45 10.14
C VAL A 135 0.32 -7.24 10.99
N ALA A 136 0.18 -7.30 12.32
CA ALA A 136 0.62 -6.25 13.23
C ALA A 136 2.14 -6.06 13.19
N VAL A 137 2.92 -7.14 13.27
CA VAL A 137 4.39 -7.09 13.16
C VAL A 137 4.83 -6.51 11.80
N LEU A 138 4.14 -6.88 10.72
CA LEU A 138 4.40 -6.31 9.39
C LEU A 138 4.11 -4.79 9.38
N HIS A 139 2.95 -4.38 9.89
CA HIS A 139 2.59 -2.96 10.00
C HIS A 139 3.64 -2.17 10.78
N ASP A 140 4.04 -2.65 11.95
CA ASP A 140 4.96 -1.94 12.84
C ASP A 140 6.35 -1.81 12.20
N ARG A 141 6.84 -2.87 11.57
CA ARG A 141 8.12 -2.80 10.82
C ARG A 141 8.09 -1.80 9.67
N LEU A 142 6.96 -1.69 8.95
CA LEU A 142 6.82 -0.70 7.88
C LEU A 142 6.72 0.72 8.45
N ALA A 143 6.00 0.89 9.55
CA ALA A 143 5.89 2.17 10.26
C ALA A 143 7.25 2.63 10.80
N ASP A 144 8.01 1.75 11.44
CA ASP A 144 9.36 2.03 11.95
C ASP A 144 10.32 2.40 10.81
N ALA A 145 10.27 1.65 9.70
CA ALA A 145 11.07 1.97 8.52
C ALA A 145 10.72 3.36 7.93
N ILE A 146 9.45 3.76 7.98
CA ILE A 146 9.05 5.13 7.65
C ILE A 146 9.59 6.10 8.69
N ALA A 147 9.43 5.85 9.99
CA ALA A 147 9.85 6.73 11.08
C ALA A 147 11.36 7.06 11.00
N ASP A 148 12.20 6.04 10.81
CA ASP A 148 13.66 6.15 10.69
C ASP A 148 14.14 6.88 9.43
N LEU A 149 13.27 7.02 8.43
CA LEU A 149 13.61 7.68 7.19
C LEU A 149 13.70 9.19 7.37
N VAL A 150 14.85 9.75 7.01
CA VAL A 150 15.07 11.21 6.93
C VAL A 150 15.19 11.64 5.47
N VAL A 151 14.26 12.47 5.00
CA VAL A 151 14.31 13.08 3.66
C VAL A 151 14.63 14.58 3.81
N PRO A 152 15.82 15.05 3.40
CA PRO A 152 16.24 16.42 3.69
C PRO A 152 15.44 17.47 2.91
N THR A 153 14.96 18.54 3.54
CA THR A 153 14.26 19.66 2.89
C THR A 153 15.17 20.85 2.58
N TRP A 154 16.45 20.56 2.30
CA TRP A 154 17.48 21.58 2.09
C TRP A 154 17.22 22.42 0.83
N SER A 155 17.34 23.74 0.98
CA SER A 155 17.16 24.67 -0.13
C SER A 155 18.23 24.48 -1.22
N PRO A 156 17.98 24.92 -2.47
CA PRO A 156 18.96 24.83 -3.55
C PRO A 156 20.27 25.56 -3.24
N LEU A 157 20.22 26.59 -2.40
CA LEU A 157 21.42 27.30 -1.92
C LEU A 157 22.29 26.41 -1.05
N VAL A 158 21.69 25.70 -0.09
CA VAL A 158 22.40 24.75 0.78
C VAL A 158 22.97 23.59 -0.03
N LEU A 159 22.19 23.06 -0.99
CA LEU A 159 22.65 21.97 -1.86
C LEU A 159 23.86 22.35 -2.71
N LYS A 160 24.01 23.63 -3.06
CA LYS A 160 25.16 24.17 -3.80
C LYS A 160 26.33 24.53 -2.89
N ALA A 161 26.07 25.05 -1.70
CA ALA A 161 27.09 25.55 -0.79
C ALA A 161 27.82 24.43 -0.03
N VAL A 162 27.13 23.36 0.34
CA VAL A 162 27.69 22.29 1.17
C VAL A 162 28.17 21.12 0.31
N PRO A 163 29.47 20.74 0.37
CA PRO A 163 30.00 19.60 -0.36
C PRO A 163 29.18 18.32 -0.10
N ASN A 164 28.90 17.56 -1.16
CA ASN A 164 28.11 16.32 -1.12
C ASN A 164 26.65 16.43 -0.67
N ALA A 165 26.14 17.61 -0.28
CA ALA A 165 24.76 17.75 0.19
C ALA A 165 23.73 17.32 -0.86
N ALA A 166 23.91 17.74 -2.13
CA ALA A 166 23.06 17.29 -3.25
C ALA A 166 23.04 15.76 -3.40
N ARG A 167 24.20 15.10 -3.28
CA ARG A 167 24.33 13.65 -3.38
C ARG A 167 23.61 12.94 -2.23
N VAL A 168 23.79 13.43 -1.00
CA VAL A 168 23.13 12.87 0.19
C VAL A 168 21.61 13.04 0.12
N ALA A 169 21.13 14.23 -0.28
CA ALA A 169 19.71 14.50 -0.46
C ALA A 169 19.09 13.60 -1.53
N ALA A 170 19.75 13.45 -2.69
CA ALA A 170 19.30 12.56 -3.76
C ALA A 170 19.27 11.08 -3.33
N TYR A 171 20.29 10.64 -2.58
CA TYR A 171 20.33 9.28 -2.03
C TYR A 171 19.19 9.02 -1.04
N ARG A 172 18.95 9.93 -0.10
CA ARG A 172 17.88 9.83 0.91
C ARG A 172 16.48 9.88 0.28
N PHE A 173 16.26 10.75 -0.70
CA PHE A 173 15.06 10.71 -1.52
C PHE A 173 14.92 9.40 -2.30
N GLY A 174 16.01 8.88 -2.87
CA GLY A 174 15.98 7.57 -3.53
C GLY A 174 15.58 6.44 -2.59
N ARG A 175 15.98 6.50 -1.31
CA ARG A 175 15.54 5.55 -0.28
C ARG A 175 14.04 5.68 0.00
N SER A 176 13.50 6.92 0.09
CA SER A 176 12.08 7.13 0.32
C SER A 176 11.21 6.54 -0.78
N VAL A 177 11.59 6.73 -2.05
CA VAL A 177 10.88 6.17 -3.20
C VAL A 177 10.93 4.63 -3.23
N ARG A 178 12.08 4.05 -2.88
CA ARG A 178 12.21 2.58 -2.80
C ARG A 178 11.37 1.99 -1.67
N LEU A 179 11.36 2.64 -0.50
CA LEU A 179 10.50 2.26 0.62
C LEU A 179 9.02 2.36 0.24
N MET A 180 8.61 3.46 -0.40
CA MET A 180 7.25 3.64 -0.91
C MET A 180 6.83 2.48 -1.82
N ARG A 181 7.64 2.17 -2.83
CA ARG A 181 7.38 1.04 -3.74
C ARG A 181 7.31 -0.29 -2.97
N ASN A 182 8.19 -0.48 -1.98
CA ASN A 182 8.22 -1.67 -1.15
C ASN A 182 6.98 -1.81 -0.26
N ILE A 183 6.37 -0.72 0.21
CA ILE A 183 5.12 -0.78 0.97
C ILE A 183 3.94 -1.08 0.03
N CYS A 184 3.92 -0.46 -1.16
CA CYS A 184 2.83 -0.61 -2.13
C CYS A 184 2.57 -2.06 -2.60
N ILE A 185 3.58 -2.93 -2.62
CA ILE A 185 3.39 -4.34 -3.00
C ILE A 185 2.57 -5.15 -1.97
N TRP A 186 2.39 -4.64 -0.74
CA TRP A 186 1.59 -5.27 0.30
C TRP A 186 0.09 -4.94 0.18
N ASN A 187 -0.34 -4.32 -0.93
CA ASN A 187 -1.72 -3.85 -1.17
C ASN A 187 -2.83 -4.91 -1.11
N LYS A 188 -2.48 -6.19 -1.24
CA LYS A 188 -3.43 -7.30 -1.12
C LYS A 188 -3.50 -7.91 0.28
N ILE A 189 -2.55 -7.58 1.16
CA ILE A 189 -2.42 -8.13 2.50
C ILE A 189 -2.85 -7.10 3.53
N ILE A 190 -2.37 -5.86 3.39
CA ILE A 190 -2.67 -4.76 4.30
C ILE A 190 -3.89 -4.02 3.77
N ALA A 191 -4.86 -3.75 4.65
CA ALA A 191 -6.07 -3.01 4.30
C ALA A 191 -5.74 -1.62 3.73
N LEU A 192 -6.47 -1.22 2.68
CA LEU A 192 -6.24 0.05 1.98
C LEU A 192 -6.18 1.29 2.91
N PRO A 193 -7.07 1.47 3.91
CA PRO A 193 -6.99 2.63 4.81
C PRO A 193 -5.70 2.69 5.64
N VAL A 194 -5.13 1.53 5.99
CA VAL A 194 -3.87 1.42 6.72
C VAL A 194 -2.71 1.78 5.79
N LEU A 195 -2.72 1.26 4.56
CA LEU A 195 -1.73 1.63 3.54
C LEU A 195 -1.77 3.11 3.16
N GLU A 196 -2.96 3.69 3.07
CA GLU A 196 -3.11 5.12 2.84
C GLU A 196 -2.48 5.96 3.94
N ARG A 197 -2.62 5.54 5.21
CA ARG A 197 -1.95 6.22 6.33
C ARG A 197 -0.42 6.14 6.19
N LEU A 198 0.11 4.94 6.03
CA LEU A 198 1.57 4.73 5.92
C LEU A 198 2.17 5.44 4.69
N VAL A 199 1.57 5.26 3.52
CA VAL A 199 2.15 5.72 2.25
C VAL A 199 1.79 7.16 1.95
N LEU A 200 0.51 7.55 2.05
CA LEU A 200 0.05 8.87 1.60
C LEU A 200 0.21 9.92 2.69
N ASP A 201 -0.11 9.60 3.95
CA ASP A 201 0.01 10.55 5.05
C ASP A 201 1.47 10.61 5.56
N ASP A 202 2.00 9.51 6.09
CA ASP A 202 3.26 9.54 6.84
C ASP A 202 4.48 9.69 5.92
N LEU A 203 4.52 8.94 4.82
CA LEU A 203 5.66 8.96 3.90
C LEU A 203 5.55 10.06 2.85
N LEU A 204 4.50 10.06 2.02
CA LEU A 204 4.35 10.98 0.91
C LEU A 204 4.17 12.41 1.41
N SER A 205 3.10 12.68 2.16
CA SER A 205 2.77 14.02 2.64
C SER A 205 3.71 14.48 3.75
N GLY A 206 4.06 13.59 4.68
CA GLY A 206 4.92 13.89 5.82
C GLY A 206 6.40 14.11 5.47
N LYS A 207 6.95 13.39 4.48
CA LYS A 207 8.40 13.38 4.22
C LYS A 207 8.80 13.71 2.78
N VAL A 208 8.06 13.22 1.78
CA VAL A 208 8.46 13.34 0.37
C VAL A 208 8.03 14.66 -0.26
N VAL A 209 6.78 15.08 -0.10
CA VAL A 209 6.26 16.35 -0.64
C VAL A 209 7.03 17.56 -0.12
N PRO A 210 7.38 17.67 1.19
CA PRO A 210 8.23 18.76 1.69
C PRO A 210 9.58 18.83 0.98
N HIS A 211 10.19 17.67 0.71
CA HIS A 211 11.43 17.61 -0.06
C HIS A 211 11.24 18.10 -1.50
N LEU A 212 10.19 17.65 -2.19
CA LEU A 212 9.87 18.11 -3.55
C LEU A 212 9.68 19.63 -3.61
N ARG A 213 8.96 20.20 -2.64
CA ARG A 213 8.79 21.66 -2.50
C ARG A 213 10.12 22.39 -2.32
N SER A 214 11.07 21.82 -1.57
CA SER A 214 12.38 22.43 -1.35
C SER A 214 13.22 22.57 -2.63
N ILE A 215 13.04 21.66 -3.60
CA ILE A 215 13.80 21.64 -4.86
C ILE A 215 13.03 22.22 -6.05
N GLN A 216 11.79 22.68 -5.86
CA GLN A 216 10.85 23.02 -6.94
C GLN A 216 11.36 24.09 -7.93
N SER A 217 12.32 24.91 -7.52
CA SER A 217 12.95 25.91 -8.39
C SER A 217 13.80 25.28 -9.51
N ASN A 218 14.33 24.08 -9.30
CA ASN A 218 14.89 23.24 -10.35
C ASN A 218 13.80 22.35 -10.94
N PHE A 219 13.11 22.86 -11.96
CA PHE A 219 11.97 22.19 -12.60
C PHE A 219 12.30 20.80 -13.12
N HIS A 220 13.49 20.59 -13.68
CA HIS A 220 13.86 19.30 -14.24
C HIS A 220 13.97 18.25 -13.13
N ASP A 221 14.68 18.57 -12.04
CA ASP A 221 14.78 17.68 -10.87
C ASP A 221 13.42 17.46 -10.21
N ALA A 222 12.62 18.52 -10.08
CA ALA A 222 11.29 18.47 -9.50
C ALA A 222 10.37 17.50 -10.28
N VAL A 223 10.32 17.61 -11.61
CA VAL A 223 9.50 16.73 -12.46
C VAL A 223 10.06 15.30 -12.45
N THR A 224 11.37 15.11 -12.67
CA THR A 224 11.98 13.77 -12.66
C THR A 224 11.79 13.05 -11.33
N ARG A 225 11.90 13.75 -10.20
CA ARG A 225 11.66 13.14 -8.89
C ARG A 225 10.18 12.84 -8.67
N THR A 226 9.28 13.68 -9.16
CA THR A 226 7.85 13.43 -9.08
C THR A 226 7.46 12.20 -9.89
N GLU A 227 7.94 12.05 -11.13
CA GLU A 227 7.73 10.83 -11.93
C GLU A 227 8.14 9.56 -11.19
N ARG A 228 9.28 9.60 -10.47
CA ARG A 228 9.73 8.47 -9.65
C ARG A 228 8.79 8.14 -8.50
N VAL A 229 8.15 9.15 -7.90
CA VAL A 229 7.12 8.97 -6.87
C VAL A 229 5.87 8.34 -7.47
N ILE A 230 5.39 8.84 -8.61
CA ILE A 230 4.21 8.27 -9.28
C ILE A 230 4.46 6.82 -9.69
N ALA A 231 5.64 6.53 -10.24
CA ALA A 231 6.02 5.16 -10.59
C ALA A 231 6.03 4.20 -9.39
N SER A 232 6.27 4.69 -8.16
CA SER A 232 6.17 3.87 -6.95
C SER A 232 4.74 3.67 -6.44
N LEU A 233 3.79 4.51 -6.84
CA LEU A 233 2.36 4.41 -6.49
C LEU A 233 1.54 3.63 -7.56
N CYS A 234 2.17 3.33 -8.70
CA CYS A 234 1.54 2.65 -9.82
C CYS A 234 1.02 1.26 -9.42
N GLY A 235 -0.23 0.97 -9.78
CA GLY A 235 -0.92 -0.28 -9.43
C GLY A 235 -1.63 -0.24 -8.06
N VAL A 236 -1.50 0.85 -7.30
CA VAL A 236 -2.28 1.07 -6.07
C VAL A 236 -3.14 2.32 -6.19
N TRP A 237 -2.51 3.48 -6.40
CA TRP A 237 -3.21 4.78 -6.52
C TRP A 237 -2.90 5.54 -7.82
N ALA A 238 -1.98 5.03 -8.64
CA ALA A 238 -1.64 5.61 -9.93
C ALA A 238 -1.71 4.56 -11.06
N GLY A 239 -1.89 5.04 -12.28
CA GLY A 239 -1.93 4.24 -13.50
C GLY A 239 -3.31 3.66 -13.83
N PRO A 240 -3.44 2.93 -14.97
CA PRO A 240 -4.72 2.49 -15.52
C PRO A 240 -5.49 1.52 -14.62
N SER A 241 -4.78 0.81 -13.74
CA SER A 241 -5.34 -0.22 -12.85
C SER A 241 -5.78 0.31 -11.49
N ALA A 242 -5.51 1.59 -11.17
CA ALA A 242 -6.03 2.19 -9.94
C ALA A 242 -7.55 2.30 -10.06
N ALA A 243 -8.28 1.47 -9.31
CA ALA A 243 -9.74 1.49 -9.29
C ALA A 243 -10.21 2.93 -9.06
N GLY A 244 -11.17 3.40 -9.87
CA GLY A 244 -11.48 4.82 -10.08
C GLY A 244 -11.91 5.66 -8.86
N GLN A 245 -11.79 5.15 -7.63
CA GLN A 245 -11.92 5.95 -6.41
C GLN A 245 -10.60 6.66 -6.10
N ARG A 246 -10.62 7.98 -6.31
CA ARG A 246 -9.54 8.89 -5.94
C ARG A 246 -9.37 8.89 -4.43
N SER A 247 -8.15 8.62 -3.96
CA SER A 247 -7.82 8.87 -2.55
C SER A 247 -7.67 10.38 -2.32
N THR A 248 -8.48 10.95 -1.42
CA THR A 248 -8.38 12.37 -1.05
C THR A 248 -7.03 12.71 -0.42
N LYS A 249 -6.31 11.71 0.09
CA LYS A 249 -4.97 11.86 0.67
C LYS A 249 -3.86 12.11 -0.34
N LEU A 250 -4.15 11.98 -1.65
CA LEU A 250 -3.22 12.41 -2.71
C LEU A 250 -3.22 13.93 -2.94
N GLN A 251 -4.19 14.66 -2.38
CA GLN A 251 -4.35 16.09 -2.62
C GLN A 251 -3.06 16.92 -2.39
N PRO A 252 -2.25 16.68 -1.34
CA PRO A 252 -1.01 17.45 -1.13
C PRO A 252 0.00 17.34 -2.29
N LEU A 253 0.01 16.21 -3.00
CA LEU A 253 0.84 16.00 -4.19
C LEU A 253 0.26 16.72 -5.40
N VAL A 254 -1.06 16.67 -5.58
CA VAL A 254 -1.77 17.40 -6.65
C VAL A 254 -1.56 18.90 -6.48
N ASP A 255 -1.74 19.45 -5.27
CA ASP A 255 -1.51 20.87 -4.98
C ASP A 255 -0.07 21.31 -5.28
N TYR A 256 0.90 20.43 -4.99
CA TYR A 256 2.29 20.65 -5.36
C TYR A 256 2.48 20.69 -6.88
N LEU A 257 1.92 19.74 -7.63
CA LEU A 257 1.97 19.72 -9.09
C LEU A 257 1.37 21.00 -9.71
N LEU A 258 0.22 21.44 -9.21
CA LEU A 258 -0.42 22.70 -9.64
C LEU A 258 0.43 23.92 -9.32
N THR A 259 1.25 23.86 -8.27
CA THR A 259 2.21 24.93 -7.93
C THR A 259 3.38 24.94 -8.92
N VAL A 260 3.92 23.77 -9.29
CA VAL A 260 4.96 23.64 -10.31
C VAL A 260 4.44 24.12 -11.66
N GLU A 261 3.22 23.73 -12.05
CA GLU A 261 2.55 24.18 -13.28
C GLU A 261 2.43 25.69 -13.34
N ARG A 262 1.86 26.33 -12.31
CA ARG A 262 1.73 27.80 -12.24
C ARG A 262 3.06 28.51 -12.37
N THR A 263 4.13 27.95 -11.79
CA THR A 263 5.47 28.53 -11.88
C THR A 263 6.08 28.35 -13.27
N LEU A 264 5.80 27.22 -13.94
CA LEU A 264 6.20 26.97 -15.32
C LEU A 264 5.48 27.91 -16.30
N GLN A 265 4.17 28.13 -16.10
CA GLN A 265 3.38 29.06 -16.89
C GLN A 265 3.90 30.50 -16.78
N LYS A 266 4.23 30.96 -15.56
CA LYS A 266 4.87 32.28 -15.37
C LYS A 266 6.17 32.41 -16.16
N LYS A 267 6.99 31.36 -16.20
CA LYS A 267 8.23 31.34 -16.99
C LYS A 267 7.98 31.40 -18.49
N LEU A 268 6.95 30.71 -18.98
CA LEU A 268 6.53 30.76 -20.39
C LEU A 268 6.15 32.19 -20.78
N VAL A 269 5.31 32.86 -19.98
CA VAL A 269 4.87 34.25 -20.24
C VAL A 269 6.04 35.23 -20.20
N SER A 270 7.05 35.00 -19.36
CA SER A 270 8.24 35.85 -19.29
C SER A 270 9.23 35.68 -20.46
N GLY A 271 9.02 34.73 -21.39
CA GLY A 271 9.89 34.51 -22.54
C GLY A 271 11.29 33.96 -22.22
N VAL A 272 11.56 33.56 -20.97
CA VAL A 272 12.92 33.24 -20.47
C VAL A 272 13.44 31.87 -20.95
N SER A 273 12.62 31.00 -21.56
CA SER A 273 13.07 29.70 -22.06
C SER A 273 12.04 29.03 -22.98
N GLU A 274 12.13 29.24 -24.29
CA GLU A 274 11.22 28.63 -25.27
C GLU A 274 11.49 27.12 -25.53
N GLY A 275 12.73 26.64 -25.31
CA GLY A 275 13.11 25.28 -25.74
C GLY A 275 12.77 24.12 -24.80
N GLY A 276 12.63 24.35 -23.48
CA GLY A 276 12.49 23.28 -22.48
C GLY A 276 11.15 23.22 -21.73
N THR A 277 10.36 24.28 -21.80
CA THR A 277 9.12 24.43 -21.00
C THR A 277 8.00 23.53 -21.52
N SER A 278 7.86 23.39 -22.84
CA SER A 278 6.87 22.51 -23.47
C SER A 278 7.11 21.03 -23.12
N GLY A 279 8.37 20.57 -23.14
CA GLY A 279 8.71 19.19 -22.74
C GLY A 279 8.41 18.89 -21.28
N LEU A 280 8.66 19.84 -20.37
CA LEU A 280 8.30 19.71 -18.96
C LEU A 280 6.78 19.74 -18.75
N ALA A 281 6.05 20.60 -19.47
CA ALA A 281 4.60 20.64 -19.43
C ALA A 281 3.98 19.32 -19.90
N HIS A 282 4.53 18.72 -20.96
CA HIS A 282 4.10 17.41 -21.43
C HIS A 282 4.30 16.32 -20.36
N ARG A 283 5.45 16.31 -19.68
CA ARG A 283 5.72 15.38 -18.58
C ARG A 283 4.78 15.59 -17.37
N LEU A 284 4.49 16.85 -17.03
CA LEU A 284 3.49 17.18 -15.98
C LEU A 284 2.08 16.74 -16.36
N LYS A 285 1.66 16.94 -17.63
CA LYS A 285 0.39 16.41 -18.15
C LYS A 285 0.31 14.90 -17.93
N LYS A 286 1.36 14.16 -18.32
CA LYS A 286 1.42 12.70 -18.16
C LYS A 286 1.28 12.27 -16.70
N ILE A 287 1.98 12.93 -15.77
CA ILE A 287 1.85 12.67 -14.34
C ILE A 287 0.39 12.84 -13.86
N LEU A 288 -0.28 13.91 -14.27
CA LEU A 288 -1.67 14.16 -13.87
C LEU A 288 -2.63 13.12 -14.44
N VAL A 289 -2.39 12.65 -15.68
CA VAL A 289 -3.15 11.52 -16.25
C VAL A 289 -2.95 10.25 -15.42
N GLU A 290 -1.71 9.94 -15.03
CA GLU A 290 -1.41 8.78 -14.18
C GLU A 290 -2.08 8.87 -12.79
N LEU A 291 -2.39 10.08 -12.31
CA LEU A 291 -3.14 10.33 -11.08
C LEU A 291 -4.66 10.42 -11.28
N ASN A 292 -5.18 10.16 -12.48
CA ASN A 292 -6.59 10.36 -12.85
C ASN A 292 -7.09 11.81 -12.71
N GLU A 293 -6.18 12.80 -12.81
CA GLU A 293 -6.43 14.24 -12.76
C GLU A 293 -6.65 14.82 -14.18
N TYR A 294 -7.66 14.29 -14.88
CA TYR A 294 -7.90 14.61 -16.29
C TYR A 294 -8.23 16.08 -16.56
N ASP A 295 -8.93 16.76 -15.66
CA ASP A 295 -9.29 18.17 -15.85
C ASP A 295 -8.06 19.07 -15.79
N HIS A 296 -7.18 18.82 -14.82
CA HIS A 296 -5.88 19.48 -14.71
C HIS A 296 -4.98 19.16 -15.92
N ALA A 297 -4.95 17.90 -16.38
CA ALA A 297 -4.20 17.52 -17.59
C ALA A 297 -4.70 18.22 -18.87
N ARG A 298 -6.02 18.40 -19.01
CA ARG A 298 -6.61 19.19 -20.12
C ARG A 298 -6.24 20.67 -20.02
N ALA A 299 -6.23 21.23 -18.80
CA ALA A 299 -5.83 22.62 -18.58
C ALA A 299 -4.39 22.87 -19.05
N ILE A 300 -3.44 22.00 -18.68
CA ILE A 300 -2.06 22.06 -19.18
C ILE A 300 -2.00 21.99 -20.71
N SER A 301 -2.77 21.09 -21.32
CA SER A 301 -2.79 20.93 -22.78
C SER A 301 -3.22 22.21 -23.49
N ARG A 302 -4.21 22.92 -22.95
CA ARG A 302 -4.67 24.23 -23.46
C ARG A 302 -3.63 25.33 -23.24
N THR A 303 -3.06 25.42 -22.03
CA THR A 303 -2.11 26.49 -21.68
C THR A 303 -0.80 26.40 -22.46
N PHE A 304 -0.34 25.19 -22.80
CA PHE A 304 0.93 24.96 -23.51
C PHE A 304 0.76 24.54 -24.98
N ASN A 305 -0.47 24.58 -25.53
CA ASN A 305 -0.80 24.19 -26.91
C ASN A 305 -0.27 22.79 -27.30
N LEU A 306 -0.42 21.80 -26.41
CA LEU A 306 0.03 20.42 -26.65
C LEU A 306 -0.99 19.70 -27.55
N LYS A 307 -0.53 19.17 -28.69
CA LYS A 307 -1.41 18.64 -29.77
C LYS A 307 -1.96 17.21 -29.56
N GLU A 308 -1.61 16.53 -28.48
CA GLU A 308 -1.97 15.12 -28.27
C GLU A 308 -3.19 14.93 -27.36
N ALA A 309 -4.03 13.93 -27.71
CA ALA A 309 -5.16 13.48 -26.90
C ALA A 309 -4.72 12.91 -25.54
N LEU A 310 -5.67 12.74 -24.62
CA LEU A 310 -5.48 12.15 -23.28
C LEU A 310 -5.40 10.63 -23.35
#